data_AF-A0A2W5TMA1-F1
#
_entry.id   AF-A0A2W5TMA1-F1
#
_cell.length_a   1.000
_cell.length_b   1.000
_cell.length_c   1.000
_cell.angle_alpha   90.00
_cell.angle_beta   90.00
_cell.angle_gamma   90.00
#
_symmetry.space_group_name_H-M   'P 1'
#
loop_
_entity.id
_entity.type
_entity.pdbx_description
1 polymer ?
#
loop_
_entity_poly.entity_id
_entity_poly.type
_entity_poly.pdbx_seq_one_letter_code
_entity_poly.pdbx_strand_id
1 'polypeptide(L)'
;MTTPLCPRDSTPLTQTADVFGPGTKALVCRTCNGVMADWETAQKFFTSIGLSLTDLQTLIKFAANKPRTTEPLQCTSCGKAALNPLVHKGVELDLCSSCGTAWFDRGELQRISKGTLGKAVATTAPQSGQVVGVYEMWWDCSHCDTKGLLGASNRFCPNCGAQQDAASRYFPPAGKETASNHEFDGADVSCPACNTPNGAKAHNCRNCGSPLDGSEKVATVADRSSNAPKKPVAVKRKLPWLWILGGIVGLVLLCCGVSMFWTRDLPLTVTSHSWERTIAIETMSAVSDSAWCDSMPSGAYGVSRRREERSTKKIPDGEECSTRDVDRGNGTFERRRECKPKYREEPVYDDRCYFTVDRWTVSRTERATGTGTDCEWPVVGALRGGSSLGAERQGAKGEKYELSLKGEDGKTYSCKLPEAKWRTVADGHKKVIPVGVITSAPECDKL
;
A
#
# COMPACT_ATOMS: atom_id res chain seq x y z
N MET A 1 43.60 17.08 21.23
CA MET A 1 43.12 17.60 19.93
C MET A 1 41.61 17.66 20.01
N THR A 2 41.01 18.84 19.88
CA THR A 2 39.56 19.01 19.85
C THR A 2 38.99 18.34 18.61
N THR A 3 38.00 17.47 18.76
CA THR A 3 37.28 16.86 17.63
C THR A 3 36.69 17.99 16.78
N PRO A 4 37.01 18.06 15.48
CA PRO A 4 36.47 19.10 14.61
C PRO A 4 34.94 19.00 14.56
N LEU A 5 34.30 20.17 14.49
CA LEU A 5 32.84 20.28 14.41
C LEU A 5 32.37 20.25 12.97
N CYS A 6 31.12 19.90 12.74
CA CYS A 6 30.49 20.01 11.44
C CYS A 6 30.38 21.49 11.04
N PRO A 7 30.85 21.91 9.85
CA PRO A 7 30.77 23.29 9.40
C PRO A 7 29.32 23.75 9.11
N ARG A 8 28.38 22.82 8.95
CA ARG A 8 26.95 23.11 8.65
C ARG A 8 26.10 23.30 9.91
N ASP A 9 26.31 22.48 10.93
CA ASP A 9 25.42 22.41 12.11
C ASP A 9 26.16 22.43 13.46
N SER A 10 27.48 22.61 13.44
CA SER A 10 28.36 22.66 14.63
C SER A 10 28.34 21.39 15.50
N THR A 11 27.77 20.28 15.03
CA THR A 11 27.78 19.02 15.79
C THR A 11 29.16 18.35 15.77
N PRO A 12 29.59 17.67 16.85
CA PRO A 12 30.86 16.95 16.87
C PRO A 12 30.89 15.82 15.83
N LEU A 13 31.96 15.78 15.02
CA LEU A 13 32.11 14.75 13.99
C LEU A 13 32.56 13.41 14.58
N THR A 14 32.05 12.31 14.03
CA THR A 14 32.40 10.95 14.45
C THR A 14 33.38 10.32 13.46
N GLN A 15 34.49 9.76 13.96
CA GLN A 15 35.40 8.99 13.12
C GLN A 15 34.73 7.71 12.62
N THR A 16 34.70 7.54 11.30
CA THR A 16 34.06 6.43 10.60
C THR A 16 35.04 5.82 9.62
N ALA A 17 35.18 4.50 9.64
CA ALA A 17 36.03 3.75 8.71
C ALA A 17 35.29 3.47 7.39
N ASP A 18 36.06 3.11 6.36
CA ASP A 18 35.60 2.61 5.07
C ASP A 18 34.79 3.59 4.21
N VAL A 19 34.86 4.89 4.53
CA VAL A 19 34.09 5.94 3.84
C VAL A 19 34.60 6.16 2.41
N PHE A 20 35.93 6.17 2.23
CA PHE A 20 36.61 6.30 0.93
C PHE A 20 37.19 4.96 0.42
N GLY A 21 36.73 3.84 0.97
CA GLY A 21 37.21 2.48 0.66
C GLY A 21 37.86 1.78 1.87
N PRO A 22 38.14 0.47 1.79
CA PRO A 22 38.61 -0.32 2.94
C PRO A 22 39.81 0.30 3.66
N GLY A 23 39.72 0.46 4.98
CA GLY A 23 40.77 0.99 5.85
C GLY A 23 40.90 2.52 5.84
N THR A 24 40.11 3.25 5.05
CA THR A 24 40.14 4.72 5.02
C THR A 24 39.30 5.32 6.14
N LYS A 25 39.86 6.28 6.87
CA LYS A 25 39.16 6.97 7.96
C LYS A 25 38.64 8.31 7.46
N ALA A 26 37.42 8.66 7.83
CA ALA A 26 36.85 9.98 7.63
C ALA A 26 36.07 10.41 8.88
N LEU A 27 35.72 11.68 8.96
CA LEU A 27 34.92 12.24 10.03
C LEU A 27 33.52 12.53 9.50
N VAL A 28 32.49 12.01 10.14
CA VAL A 28 31.11 12.04 9.65
C VAL A 28 30.21 12.78 10.64
N CYS A 29 29.40 13.70 10.13
CA CYS A 29 28.32 14.31 10.90
C CYS A 29 27.11 13.38 10.93
N ARG A 30 26.60 13.03 12.11
CA ARG A 30 25.41 12.15 12.24
C ARG A 30 24.08 12.88 12.02
N THR A 31 24.10 14.21 12.00
CA THR A 31 22.90 15.05 11.83
C THR A 31 22.68 15.36 10.36
N CYS A 32 23.66 16.00 9.70
CA CYS A 32 23.55 16.35 8.28
C CYS A 32 24.06 15.24 7.34
N ASN A 33 24.76 14.21 7.82
CA ASN A 33 25.42 13.18 7.01
C ASN A 33 26.52 13.71 6.06
N GLY A 34 27.10 14.86 6.40
CA GLY A 34 28.30 15.38 5.74
C GLY A 34 29.57 14.63 6.15
N VAL A 35 30.55 14.60 5.26
CA VAL A 35 31.82 13.89 5.42
C VAL A 35 32.97 14.88 5.34
N MET A 36 33.88 14.79 6.30
CA MET A 36 35.14 15.51 6.31
C MET A 36 36.30 14.54 6.11
N ALA A 37 37.16 14.86 5.15
CA ALA A 37 38.38 14.11 4.86
C ALA A 37 39.61 14.99 5.05
N ASP A 38 40.65 14.43 5.66
CA ASP A 38 41.95 15.07 5.69
C ASP A 38 42.57 15.16 4.28
N TRP A 39 43.63 15.94 4.17
CA TRP A 39 44.31 16.18 2.89
C TRP A 39 44.79 14.88 2.23
N GLU A 40 45.37 13.95 2.99
CA GLU A 40 45.92 12.72 2.41
C GLU A 40 44.80 11.84 1.82
N THR A 41 43.69 11.69 2.55
CA THR A 41 42.52 10.94 2.10
C THR A 41 41.86 11.62 0.91
N ALA A 42 41.68 12.94 0.98
CA ALA A 42 41.09 13.73 -0.09
C ALA A 42 41.94 13.67 -1.37
N GLN A 43 43.27 13.80 -1.28
CA GLN A 43 44.18 13.75 -2.43
C GLN A 43 44.13 12.38 -3.14
N LYS A 44 44.15 11.27 -2.38
CA LYS A 44 44.01 9.92 -2.94
C LYS A 44 42.66 9.75 -3.63
N PHE A 45 41.60 10.26 -3.01
CA PHE A 45 40.26 10.27 -3.61
C PHE A 45 40.24 11.04 -4.94
N PHE A 46 40.72 12.28 -4.98
CA PHE A 46 40.73 13.10 -6.20
C PHE A 46 41.54 12.46 -7.33
N THR A 47 42.68 11.87 -6.99
CA THR A 47 43.51 11.14 -7.96
C THR A 47 42.75 9.95 -8.54
N SER A 48 42.00 9.22 -7.71
CA SER A 48 41.21 8.06 -8.17
C SER A 48 40.04 8.41 -9.10
N ILE A 49 39.53 9.65 -9.03
CA ILE A 49 38.48 10.14 -9.95
C ILE A 49 39.03 10.90 -11.18
N GLY A 50 40.36 10.89 -11.36
CA GLY A 50 41.05 11.44 -12.52
C GLY A 50 41.41 12.92 -12.42
N LEU A 51 41.55 13.47 -11.21
CA LEU A 51 42.06 14.83 -10.97
C LEU A 51 43.49 14.79 -10.45
N SER A 52 44.43 15.40 -11.17
CA SER A 52 45.80 15.58 -10.70
C SER A 52 45.90 16.69 -9.65
N LEU A 53 47.03 16.75 -8.94
CA LEU A 53 47.30 17.82 -7.98
C LEU A 53 47.31 19.21 -8.65
N THR A 54 47.80 19.29 -9.88
CA THR A 54 47.83 20.50 -10.68
C THR A 54 46.42 20.93 -11.09
N ASP A 55 45.53 19.97 -11.41
CA ASP A 55 44.12 20.24 -11.70
C ASP A 55 43.42 20.82 -10.46
N LEU A 56 43.67 20.24 -9.28
CA LEU A 56 43.11 20.74 -8.02
C LEU A 56 43.57 22.16 -7.71
N GLN A 57 44.88 22.45 -7.83
CA GLN A 57 45.42 23.80 -7.60
C GLN A 57 44.83 24.82 -8.58
N THR A 58 44.62 24.42 -9.83
CA THR A 58 44.05 25.26 -10.87
C THR A 58 42.57 25.53 -10.59
N LEU A 59 41.80 24.49 -10.26
CA LEU A 59 40.37 24.62 -9.97
C LEU A 59 40.09 25.42 -8.68
N ILE A 60 40.93 25.31 -7.64
CA ILE A 60 40.83 26.13 -6.42
C ILE A 60 41.02 27.62 -6.75
N LYS A 61 41.97 27.96 -7.63
CA LYS A 61 42.20 29.34 -8.08
C LYS A 61 41.00 29.89 -8.87
N PHE A 62 40.39 29.07 -9.73
CA PHE A 62 39.19 29.46 -10.46
C PHE A 62 37.96 29.61 -9.56
N ALA A 63 37.80 28.72 -8.57
CA ALA A 63 36.73 28.78 -7.57
C ALA A 63 36.77 30.03 -6.69
N ALA A 64 37.97 30.51 -6.36
CA ALA A 64 38.14 31.74 -5.59
C ALA A 64 37.58 32.99 -6.30
N ASN A 65 37.48 32.97 -7.64
CA ASN A 65 37.11 34.13 -8.46
C ASN A 65 35.67 34.10 -9.01
N LYS A 66 34.86 33.09 -8.67
CA LYS A 66 33.48 32.95 -9.15
C LYS A 66 32.48 33.62 -8.18
N PRO A 67 31.49 34.41 -8.64
CA PRO A 67 30.46 34.99 -7.78
C PRO A 67 29.64 33.87 -7.11
N ARG A 68 29.45 33.98 -5.79
CA ARG A 68 28.82 32.95 -4.95
C ARG A 68 27.38 33.35 -4.60
N THR A 69 26.48 32.37 -4.56
CA THR A 69 25.08 32.52 -4.13
C THR A 69 24.88 32.28 -2.63
N THR A 70 25.87 31.69 -1.94
CA THR A 70 25.84 31.33 -0.52
C THR A 70 27.13 31.77 0.19
N GLU A 71 27.02 32.02 1.50
CA GLU A 71 28.17 32.37 2.34
C GLU A 71 29.08 31.14 2.57
N PRO A 72 30.41 31.28 2.45
CA PRO A 72 31.29 30.13 2.50
C PRO A 72 31.46 29.56 3.91
N LEU A 73 31.40 28.24 4.00
CA LEU A 73 31.60 27.50 5.24
C LEU A 73 32.99 27.74 5.83
N GLN A 74 33.10 27.89 7.14
CA GLN A 74 34.40 27.98 7.80
C GLN A 74 35.03 26.60 7.97
N CYS A 75 36.33 26.48 7.73
CA CYS A 75 37.03 25.21 7.95
C CYS A 75 37.18 24.95 9.44
N THR A 76 36.38 24.05 9.99
CA THR A 76 36.41 23.63 11.40
C THR A 76 37.54 22.65 11.73
N SER A 77 38.28 22.18 10.73
CA SER A 77 39.48 21.34 10.90
C SER A 77 40.70 22.16 11.35
N CYS A 78 41.00 23.26 10.64
CA CYS A 78 42.14 24.13 10.98
C CYS A 78 41.77 25.50 11.54
N GLY A 79 40.54 25.97 11.31
CA GLY A 79 40.06 27.30 11.73
C GLY A 79 40.66 28.49 10.99
N LYS A 80 41.50 28.27 9.96
CA LYS A 80 42.34 29.32 9.35
C LYS A 80 41.80 29.91 8.05
N ALA A 81 40.87 29.24 7.38
CA ALA A 81 40.34 29.68 6.10
C ALA A 81 38.92 29.15 5.87
N ALA A 82 38.17 29.83 5.01
CA ALA A 82 36.91 29.33 4.50
C ALA A 82 37.14 28.14 3.54
N LEU A 83 36.13 27.29 3.43
CA LEU A 83 36.04 26.25 2.43
C LEU A 83 35.63 26.89 1.09
N ASN A 84 36.33 26.50 0.03
CA ASN A 84 36.11 27.01 -1.32
C ASN A 84 35.46 25.92 -2.18
N PRO A 85 34.39 26.27 -2.93
CA PRO A 85 33.65 25.30 -3.71
C PRO A 85 34.41 24.89 -4.97
N LEU A 86 34.72 23.62 -5.07
CA LEU A 86 35.30 22.92 -6.21
C LEU A 86 34.19 22.15 -6.94
N VAL A 87 33.84 22.57 -8.16
CA VAL A 87 32.87 21.83 -8.96
C VAL A 87 33.58 20.83 -9.87
N HIS A 88 33.28 19.55 -9.69
CA HIS A 88 33.75 18.47 -10.58
C HIS A 88 32.57 17.61 -11.04
N LYS A 89 32.41 17.44 -12.36
CA LYS A 89 31.32 16.65 -12.96
C LYS A 89 29.92 17.00 -12.42
N GLY A 90 29.67 18.29 -12.16
CA GLY A 90 28.39 18.79 -11.65
C GLY A 90 28.12 18.52 -10.17
N VAL A 91 29.15 18.11 -9.40
CA VAL A 91 29.11 18.00 -7.94
C VAL A 91 30.01 19.09 -7.37
N GLU A 92 29.45 19.92 -6.49
CA GLU A 92 30.21 20.90 -5.71
C GLU A 92 30.87 20.17 -4.54
N LEU A 93 32.09 20.56 -4.18
CA LEU A 93 32.86 19.99 -3.09
C LEU A 93 33.60 21.10 -2.39
N ASP A 94 33.70 21.08 -1.08
CA ASP A 94 34.25 22.20 -0.33
C ASP A 94 35.69 21.92 0.12
N LEU A 95 36.65 22.75 -0.32
CA LEU A 95 38.07 22.56 0.01
C LEU A 95 38.65 23.72 0.81
N CYS A 96 39.33 23.40 1.91
CA CYS A 96 40.09 24.40 2.66
C CYS A 96 41.37 24.77 1.90
N SER A 97 41.54 26.05 1.58
CA SER A 97 42.76 26.56 0.94
C SER A 97 43.98 26.58 1.87
N SER A 98 43.79 26.47 3.19
CA SER A 98 44.90 26.49 4.16
C SER A 98 45.42 25.09 4.50
N CYS A 99 44.53 24.15 4.85
CA CYS A 99 44.93 22.81 5.31
C CYS A 99 44.57 21.68 4.33
N GLY A 100 43.88 21.98 3.22
CA GLY A 100 43.52 20.99 2.22
C GLY A 100 42.40 20.02 2.62
N THR A 101 41.80 20.20 3.81
CA THR A 101 40.64 19.40 4.24
C THR A 101 39.49 19.57 3.26
N ALA A 102 38.90 18.43 2.88
CA ALA A 102 37.72 18.38 2.03
C ALA A 102 36.47 18.13 2.86
N TRP A 103 35.42 18.88 2.57
CA TRP A 103 34.07 18.68 3.05
C TRP A 103 33.18 18.24 1.89
N PHE A 104 32.41 17.21 2.14
CA PHE A 104 31.40 16.67 1.24
C PHE A 104 30.06 16.79 1.95
N ASP A 105 29.14 17.54 1.40
CA ASP A 105 27.78 17.57 1.90
C ASP A 105 27.08 16.22 1.68
N ARG A 106 25.89 16.11 2.29
CA ARG A 106 25.06 14.91 2.23
C ARG A 106 24.90 14.40 0.80
N GLY A 107 25.40 13.20 0.54
CA GLY A 107 25.21 12.53 -0.75
C GLY A 107 26.21 12.93 -1.85
N GLU A 108 27.07 13.93 -1.63
CA GLU A 108 28.03 14.39 -2.64
C GLU A 108 29.10 13.36 -2.94
N LEU A 109 29.67 12.75 -1.89
CA LEU A 109 30.65 11.68 -2.02
C LEU A 109 30.10 10.51 -2.83
N GLN A 110 28.85 10.12 -2.58
CA GLN A 110 28.16 9.05 -3.30
C GLN A 110 27.91 9.45 -4.76
N ARG A 111 27.51 10.69 -5.04
CA ARG A 111 27.29 11.20 -6.40
C ARG A 111 28.57 11.19 -7.22
N ILE A 112 29.65 11.75 -6.69
CA ILE A 112 30.91 11.86 -7.43
C ILE A 112 31.59 10.50 -7.64
N SER A 113 31.37 9.54 -6.74
CA SER A 113 31.90 8.19 -6.86
C SER A 113 30.96 7.21 -7.57
N LYS A 114 29.83 7.66 -8.13
CA LYS A 114 28.78 6.79 -8.71
C LYS A 114 28.29 5.69 -7.75
N GLY A 115 28.22 5.97 -6.45
CA GLY A 115 27.74 5.06 -5.40
C GLY A 115 28.76 4.04 -4.90
N THR A 116 29.99 4.06 -5.40
CA THR A 116 31.06 3.15 -4.94
C THR A 116 31.57 3.49 -3.53
N LEU A 117 31.60 4.77 -3.16
CA LEU A 117 32.08 5.29 -1.87
C LEU A 117 30.94 5.88 -1.03
N GLY A 118 31.18 6.14 0.25
CA GLY A 118 30.21 6.76 1.16
C GLY A 118 29.11 5.83 1.69
N LYS A 119 29.23 4.51 1.50
CA LYS A 119 28.26 3.52 2.02
C LYS A 119 28.23 3.46 3.56
N ALA A 120 29.39 3.65 4.19
CA ALA A 120 29.55 3.65 5.66
C ALA A 120 28.95 4.89 6.35
N VAL A 121 28.53 5.91 5.60
CA VAL A 121 27.92 7.15 6.12
C VAL A 121 26.43 6.93 6.49
N ALA A 122 25.80 5.87 5.98
CA ALA A 122 24.38 5.60 6.16
C ALA A 122 24.09 4.86 7.49
N THR A 123 24.03 5.60 8.60
CA THR A 123 23.46 5.09 9.88
C THR A 123 22.10 5.69 10.23
N THR A 124 21.57 6.58 9.41
CA THR A 124 20.15 6.98 9.45
C THR A 124 19.43 6.42 8.23
N ALA A 125 18.28 5.78 8.47
CA ALA A 125 17.40 5.28 7.41
C ALA A 125 17.17 6.38 6.35
N PRO A 126 17.33 6.08 5.06
CA PRO A 126 17.13 7.05 3.99
C PRO A 126 15.66 7.44 3.93
N GLN A 127 15.37 8.73 4.11
CA GLN A 127 14.01 9.25 4.07
C GLN A 127 13.35 8.95 2.71
N SER A 128 12.16 8.34 2.77
CA SER A 128 11.29 8.16 1.60
C SER A 128 11.09 9.50 0.88
N GLY A 129 11.27 9.54 -0.44
CA GLY A 129 11.15 10.75 -1.25
C GLY A 129 12.48 11.38 -1.69
N GLN A 130 13.62 10.81 -1.27
CA GLN A 130 14.93 11.25 -1.75
C GLN A 130 15.08 11.07 -3.26
N VAL A 131 15.49 12.12 -3.97
CA VAL A 131 15.89 12.06 -5.38
C VAL A 131 17.25 11.37 -5.48
N VAL A 132 17.28 10.19 -6.10
CA VAL A 132 18.48 9.38 -6.38
C VAL A 132 19.29 9.98 -7.51
N GLY A 133 18.61 10.56 -8.50
CA GLY A 133 19.23 11.22 -9.65
C GLY A 133 18.20 11.82 -10.59
N VAL A 134 18.68 12.70 -11.47
CA VAL A 134 17.90 13.28 -12.57
C VAL A 134 18.48 12.74 -13.87
N TYR A 135 17.62 12.27 -14.76
CA TYR A 135 18.01 11.62 -16.00
C TYR A 135 17.22 12.16 -17.18
N GLU A 136 17.73 12.02 -18.39
CA GLU A 136 16.98 12.35 -19.60
C GLU A 136 15.99 11.26 -19.98
N MET A 137 14.78 11.68 -20.37
CA MET A 137 13.81 10.79 -21.01
C MET A 137 14.27 10.41 -22.42
N TRP A 138 13.69 9.36 -22.97
CA TRP A 138 13.88 9.00 -24.37
C TRP A 138 12.67 9.35 -25.22
N TRP A 139 12.88 9.53 -26.51
CA TRP A 139 11.82 9.56 -27.51
C TRP A 139 12.31 8.90 -28.80
N ASP A 140 11.38 8.45 -29.62
CA ASP A 140 11.68 7.85 -30.91
C ASP A 140 11.19 8.77 -32.03
N CYS A 141 12.01 8.96 -33.06
CA CYS A 141 11.63 9.77 -34.21
C CYS A 141 10.57 9.05 -35.05
N SER A 142 9.39 9.64 -35.19
CA SER A 142 8.29 9.12 -36.01
C SER A 142 8.52 9.20 -37.52
N HIS A 143 9.55 9.92 -37.96
CA HIS A 143 9.82 10.16 -39.38
C HIS A 143 10.90 9.25 -39.98
N CYS A 144 11.91 8.89 -39.19
CA CYS A 144 13.04 8.05 -39.65
C CYS A 144 13.37 6.90 -38.70
N ASP A 145 12.50 6.63 -37.72
CA ASP A 145 12.60 5.53 -36.76
C ASP A 145 13.88 5.48 -35.90
N THR A 146 14.65 6.58 -35.84
CA THR A 146 15.77 6.67 -34.90
C THR A 146 15.26 6.57 -33.46
N LYS A 147 15.80 5.63 -32.69
CA LYS A 147 15.33 5.24 -31.36
C LYS A 147 16.16 5.84 -30.23
N GLY A 148 15.53 6.04 -29.07
CA GLY A 148 16.24 6.38 -27.83
C GLY A 148 16.95 7.74 -27.84
N LEU A 149 16.36 8.71 -28.55
CA LEU A 149 16.87 10.08 -28.60
C LEU A 149 16.65 10.77 -27.25
N LEU A 150 17.60 11.58 -26.81
CA LEU A 150 17.56 12.20 -25.48
C LEU A 150 16.53 13.34 -25.44
N GLY A 151 15.70 13.34 -24.41
CA GLY A 151 14.51 14.17 -24.29
C GLY A 151 14.78 15.67 -24.21
N ALA A 152 15.82 16.06 -23.47
CA ALA A 152 16.22 17.45 -23.30
C ALA A 152 17.31 17.85 -24.31
N SER A 153 18.26 16.96 -24.59
CA SER A 153 19.41 17.20 -25.47
C SER A 153 19.07 17.11 -26.96
N ASN A 154 18.24 16.16 -27.39
CA ASN A 154 17.85 15.98 -28.79
C ASN A 154 16.43 16.51 -29.03
N ARG A 155 16.28 17.84 -29.13
CA ARG A 155 14.99 18.50 -29.45
C ARG A 155 14.57 18.33 -30.91
N PHE A 156 15.52 17.99 -31.76
CA PHE A 156 15.35 17.60 -33.14
C PHE A 156 16.11 16.29 -33.37
N CYS A 157 15.62 15.46 -34.29
CA CYS A 157 16.31 14.24 -34.67
C CYS A 157 17.61 14.61 -35.41
N PRO A 158 18.78 14.17 -34.92
CA PRO A 158 20.05 14.47 -35.58
C PRO A 158 20.21 13.80 -36.96
N ASN A 159 19.41 12.77 -37.24
CA ASN A 159 19.48 12.02 -38.50
C ASN A 159 18.66 12.67 -39.63
N CYS A 160 17.42 13.10 -39.34
CA CYS A 160 16.50 13.62 -40.36
C CYS A 160 15.99 15.05 -40.11
N GLY A 161 16.37 15.69 -39.00
CA GLY A 161 15.95 17.05 -38.64
C GLY A 161 14.51 17.16 -38.10
N ALA A 162 13.75 16.07 -38.05
CA ALA A 162 12.38 16.11 -37.55
C ALA A 162 12.29 16.62 -36.10
N GLN A 163 11.28 17.44 -35.81
CA GLN A 163 11.03 17.96 -34.47
C GLN A 163 10.63 16.84 -33.50
N GLN A 164 11.04 16.99 -32.24
CA GLN A 164 10.60 16.09 -31.18
C GLN A 164 9.09 16.25 -30.92
N ASP A 165 8.39 15.11 -30.93
CA ASP A 165 7.07 15.01 -30.32
C ASP A 165 7.22 14.77 -28.83
N ALA A 166 6.86 15.77 -28.00
CA ALA A 166 6.95 15.63 -26.56
C ALA A 166 6.02 14.52 -26.02
N ALA A 167 4.90 14.25 -26.70
CA ALA A 167 3.92 13.22 -26.34
C ALA A 167 4.45 11.78 -26.53
N SER A 168 5.53 11.61 -27.30
CA SER A 168 6.19 10.31 -27.49
C SER A 168 7.32 10.03 -26.50
N ARG A 169 7.62 10.96 -25.58
CA ARG A 169 8.65 10.75 -24.55
C ARG A 169 8.29 9.60 -23.60
N TYR A 170 9.29 8.78 -23.25
CA TYR A 170 9.19 7.64 -22.34
C TYR A 170 10.44 7.49 -21.46
N PHE A 171 10.33 6.72 -20.37
CA PHE A 171 11.46 6.43 -19.50
C PHE A 171 12.42 5.42 -20.16
N PRO A 172 13.74 5.67 -20.19
CA PRO A 172 14.71 4.70 -20.69
C PRO A 172 14.63 3.37 -19.92
N PRO A 173 15.00 2.24 -20.56
CA PRO A 173 15.19 0.99 -19.84
C PRO A 173 16.22 1.13 -18.72
N ALA A 174 16.01 0.39 -17.63
CA ALA A 174 16.92 0.38 -16.48
C ALA A 174 18.37 0.10 -16.91
N GLY A 175 19.31 0.94 -16.48
CA GLY A 175 20.73 0.86 -16.79
C GLY A 175 21.18 1.56 -18.07
N LYS A 176 20.24 2.14 -18.86
CA LYS A 176 20.55 2.91 -20.08
C LYS A 176 20.31 4.42 -19.93
N GLU A 177 20.05 4.87 -18.71
CA GLU A 177 19.74 6.26 -18.42
C GLU A 177 20.97 7.16 -18.58
N THR A 178 20.77 8.35 -19.15
CA THR A 178 21.80 9.38 -19.21
C THR A 178 21.51 10.42 -18.13
N ALA A 179 22.46 10.65 -17.23
CA ALA A 179 22.31 11.64 -16.17
C ALA A 179 22.14 13.04 -16.77
N SER A 180 21.16 13.80 -16.27
CA SER A 180 20.91 15.17 -16.71
C SER A 180 21.54 16.16 -15.75
N ASN A 181 22.25 17.15 -16.30
CA ASN A 181 22.86 18.25 -15.55
C ASN A 181 22.11 19.58 -15.74
N HIS A 182 20.90 19.55 -16.31
CA HIS A 182 20.10 20.74 -16.55
C HIS A 182 19.40 21.20 -15.26
N GLU A 183 19.55 22.48 -14.93
CA GLU A 183 18.74 23.12 -13.90
C GLU A 183 17.25 23.05 -14.30
N PHE A 184 16.39 22.78 -13.33
CA PHE A 184 14.96 22.70 -13.58
C PHE A 184 14.32 24.06 -13.43
N ASP A 185 13.94 24.64 -14.56
CA ASP A 185 13.27 25.93 -14.65
C ASP A 185 11.76 25.81 -14.84
N GLY A 186 11.23 24.58 -14.91
CA GLY A 186 9.82 24.24 -15.09
C GLY A 186 9.64 23.17 -16.16
N ALA A 187 8.40 22.69 -16.32
CA ALA A 187 8.05 21.84 -17.46
C ALA A 187 8.14 22.65 -18.77
N ASP A 188 8.52 21.98 -19.87
CA ASP A 188 8.49 22.64 -21.18
C ASP A 188 7.09 23.16 -21.49
N VAL A 189 6.99 24.20 -22.32
CA VAL A 189 5.74 24.67 -22.91
C VAL A 189 5.64 24.24 -24.37
N SER A 190 4.44 23.90 -24.82
CA SER A 190 4.17 23.54 -26.22
C SER A 190 3.85 24.79 -27.03
N CYS A 191 4.59 25.05 -28.11
CA CYS A 191 4.29 26.18 -28.99
C CYS A 191 2.91 26.03 -29.64
N PRO A 192 1.99 27.00 -29.52
CA PRO A 192 0.64 26.90 -30.10
C PRO A 192 0.63 26.88 -31.63
N ALA A 193 1.68 27.39 -32.28
CA ALA A 193 1.77 27.46 -33.74
C ALA A 193 2.31 26.17 -34.39
N CYS A 194 3.24 25.47 -33.74
CA CYS A 194 3.94 24.32 -34.35
C CYS A 194 4.15 23.11 -33.42
N ASN A 195 3.63 23.17 -32.19
CA ASN A 195 3.73 22.14 -31.15
C ASN A 195 5.16 21.76 -30.72
N THR A 196 6.18 22.52 -31.12
CA THR A 196 7.55 22.27 -30.67
C THR A 196 7.64 22.53 -29.16
N PRO A 197 8.21 21.62 -28.37
CA PRO A 197 8.44 21.85 -26.95
C PRO A 197 9.56 22.87 -26.73
N ASN A 198 9.32 23.86 -25.89
CA ASN A 198 10.24 24.94 -25.54
C ASN A 198 10.48 24.97 -24.03
N GLY A 199 11.66 25.40 -23.59
CA GLY A 199 11.94 25.51 -22.16
C GLY A 199 10.92 26.44 -21.46
N ALA A 200 10.67 26.22 -20.17
CA ALA A 200 9.60 26.90 -19.44
C ALA A 200 9.70 28.43 -19.48
N LYS A 201 10.93 28.97 -19.57
CA LYS A 201 11.23 30.40 -19.59
C LYS A 201 11.42 30.97 -21.01
N ALA A 202 11.15 30.19 -22.05
CA ALA A 202 11.29 30.67 -23.43
C ALA A 202 10.14 31.61 -23.79
N HIS A 203 10.47 32.79 -24.34
CA HIS A 203 9.48 33.76 -24.83
C HIS A 203 9.07 33.52 -26.29
N ASN A 204 9.98 32.96 -27.09
CA ASN A 204 9.74 32.69 -28.51
C ASN A 204 10.06 31.23 -28.82
N CYS A 205 9.32 30.65 -29.77
CA CYS A 205 9.53 29.28 -30.20
C CYS A 205 10.87 29.13 -30.91
N ARG A 206 11.69 28.18 -30.46
CA ARG A 206 13.02 27.88 -31.03
C ARG A 206 12.98 27.40 -32.49
N ASN A 207 11.81 26.95 -32.97
CA ASN A 207 11.63 26.38 -34.31
C ASN A 207 11.01 27.39 -35.28
N CYS A 208 9.86 28.00 -34.93
CA CYS A 208 9.12 28.86 -35.84
C CYS A 208 9.12 30.36 -35.45
N GLY A 209 9.71 30.72 -34.31
CA GLY A 209 9.78 32.11 -33.83
C GLY A 209 8.49 32.69 -33.26
N SER A 210 7.38 31.93 -33.25
CA SER A 210 6.09 32.38 -32.68
C SER A 210 6.21 32.69 -31.16
N PRO A 211 5.53 33.72 -30.65
CA PRO A 211 5.50 34.01 -29.21
C PRO A 211 4.89 32.85 -28.42
N LEU A 212 5.41 32.63 -27.21
CA LEU A 212 4.99 31.53 -26.33
C LEU A 212 4.09 31.98 -25.17
N ASP A 213 3.67 33.25 -25.15
CA ASP A 213 2.79 33.77 -24.10
C ASP A 213 1.47 32.98 -24.06
N GLY A 214 1.13 32.46 -22.88
CA GLY A 214 -0.06 31.63 -22.68
C GLY A 214 0.05 30.19 -23.22
N SER A 215 1.23 29.74 -23.66
CA SER A 215 1.45 28.35 -24.08
C SER A 215 1.19 27.37 -22.95
N GLU A 216 0.55 26.24 -23.27
CA GLU A 216 0.29 25.17 -22.30
C GLU A 216 1.57 24.39 -21.97
N LYS A 217 1.66 23.90 -20.74
CA LYS A 217 2.74 23.01 -20.32
C LYS A 217 2.62 21.67 -21.03
N VAL A 218 3.76 21.12 -21.44
CA VAL A 218 3.85 19.76 -21.97
C VAL A 218 3.37 18.77 -20.91
N ALA A 219 2.38 17.95 -21.28
CA ALA A 219 1.83 16.92 -20.41
C ALA A 219 2.88 15.85 -20.06
N THR A 220 2.97 15.47 -18.79
CA THR A 220 3.87 14.41 -18.33
C THR A 220 3.34 13.02 -18.68
N VAL A 221 4.18 11.99 -18.56
CA VAL A 221 3.73 10.58 -18.69
C VAL A 221 2.60 10.24 -17.71
N ALA A 222 2.62 10.82 -16.50
CA ALA A 222 1.56 10.64 -15.52
C ALA A 222 0.25 11.28 -16.00
N ASP A 223 0.30 12.51 -16.52
CA ASP A 223 -0.87 13.22 -17.06
C ASP A 223 -1.48 12.49 -18.25
N ARG A 224 -0.66 11.88 -19.12
CA ARG A 224 -1.13 11.06 -20.25
C ARG A 224 -1.80 9.77 -19.77
N SER A 225 -1.32 9.19 -18.67
CA SER A 225 -1.94 8.02 -18.06
C SER A 225 -3.27 8.33 -17.37
N SER A 226 -3.50 9.57 -16.90
CA SER A 226 -4.76 10.00 -16.28
C SER A 226 -5.76 10.60 -17.27
N ASN A 227 -5.28 11.28 -18.32
CA ASN A 227 -6.09 11.92 -19.37
C ASN A 227 -6.28 11.06 -20.62
N ALA A 228 -5.85 9.80 -20.61
CA ALA A 228 -6.39 8.85 -21.57
C ALA A 228 -7.92 8.87 -21.38
N PRO A 229 -8.72 9.29 -22.39
CA PRO A 229 -10.13 8.92 -22.34
C PRO A 229 -10.13 7.41 -22.12
N LYS A 230 -10.95 6.92 -21.19
CA LYS A 230 -11.31 5.51 -21.11
C LYS A 230 -12.08 5.14 -22.39
N LYS A 231 -11.48 5.30 -23.56
CA LYS A 231 -11.84 4.57 -24.74
C LYS A 231 -11.28 3.18 -24.48
N PRO A 232 -12.15 2.17 -24.30
CA PRO A 232 -11.68 0.81 -24.18
C PRO A 232 -10.80 0.56 -25.42
N VAL A 233 -9.52 0.31 -25.19
CA VAL A 233 -8.65 -0.22 -26.24
C VAL A 233 -9.30 -1.54 -26.60
N ALA A 234 -10.00 -1.55 -27.73
CA ALA A 234 -10.47 -2.77 -28.36
C ALA A 234 -9.22 -3.49 -28.86
N VAL A 235 -8.52 -4.15 -27.94
CA VAL A 235 -7.57 -5.19 -28.29
C VAL A 235 -8.41 -6.18 -29.08
N LYS A 236 -8.11 -6.38 -30.36
CA LYS A 236 -8.54 -7.57 -31.11
C LYS A 236 -7.85 -8.78 -30.48
N ARG A 237 -8.26 -9.12 -29.26
CA ARG A 237 -7.95 -10.40 -28.62
C ARG A 237 -8.65 -11.42 -29.48
N LYS A 238 -7.89 -12.34 -30.07
CA LYS A 238 -8.44 -13.68 -30.33
C LYS A 238 -9.03 -14.13 -29.00
N LEU A 239 -10.36 -14.21 -28.92
CA LEU A 239 -11.05 -14.46 -27.66
C LEU A 239 -10.46 -15.75 -27.06
N PRO A 240 -9.82 -15.69 -25.88
CA PRO A 240 -9.52 -16.89 -25.14
C PRO A 240 -10.87 -17.47 -24.74
N TRP A 241 -11.19 -18.67 -25.20
CA TRP A 241 -12.43 -19.40 -24.93
C TRP A 241 -12.88 -19.39 -23.44
N LEU A 242 -11.93 -19.18 -22.52
CA LEU A 242 -12.15 -18.95 -21.08
C LEU A 242 -13.05 -17.73 -20.75
N TRP A 243 -13.09 -16.68 -21.56
CA TRP A 243 -13.98 -15.53 -21.34
C TRP A 243 -15.41 -15.78 -21.84
N ILE A 244 -15.58 -16.64 -22.84
CA ILE A 244 -16.90 -17.14 -23.25
C ILE A 244 -17.45 -18.02 -22.12
N LEU A 245 -16.61 -18.90 -21.56
CA LEU A 245 -16.96 -19.72 -20.41
C LEU A 245 -17.28 -18.89 -19.16
N GLY A 246 -16.46 -17.88 -18.84
CA GLY A 246 -16.71 -16.97 -17.71
C GLY A 246 -17.95 -16.08 -17.90
N GLY A 247 -18.22 -15.64 -19.15
CA GLY A 247 -19.44 -14.90 -19.49
C GLY A 247 -20.69 -15.76 -19.44
N ILE A 248 -20.62 -17.01 -19.90
CA ILE A 248 -21.71 -17.98 -19.76
C ILE A 248 -21.93 -18.30 -18.28
N VAL A 249 -20.89 -18.54 -17.49
CA VAL A 249 -21.03 -18.79 -16.04
C VAL A 249 -21.57 -17.57 -15.31
N GLY A 250 -21.11 -16.36 -15.65
CA GLY A 250 -21.64 -15.12 -15.08
C GLY A 250 -23.10 -14.87 -15.44
N LEU A 251 -23.48 -15.11 -16.69
CA LEU A 251 -24.88 -15.03 -17.15
C LEU A 251 -25.73 -16.13 -16.49
N VAL A 252 -25.22 -17.35 -16.37
CA VAL A 252 -25.90 -18.45 -15.68
C VAL A 252 -26.06 -18.11 -14.20
N LEU A 253 -25.05 -17.59 -13.52
CA LEU A 253 -25.16 -17.17 -12.11
C LEU A 253 -26.12 -15.99 -11.94
N LEU A 254 -26.13 -15.03 -12.88
CA LEU A 254 -27.10 -13.94 -12.89
C LEU A 254 -28.53 -14.45 -13.12
N CYS A 255 -28.73 -15.31 -14.12
CA CYS A 255 -30.02 -15.94 -14.41
C CYS A 255 -30.47 -16.85 -13.26
N CYS A 256 -29.57 -17.63 -12.66
CA CYS A 256 -29.83 -18.43 -11.46
C CYS A 256 -30.19 -17.55 -10.26
N GLY A 257 -29.48 -16.42 -10.08
CA GLY A 257 -29.79 -15.44 -9.05
C GLY A 257 -31.17 -14.82 -9.25
N VAL A 258 -31.47 -14.28 -10.43
CA VAL A 258 -32.78 -13.67 -10.75
C VAL A 258 -33.92 -14.70 -10.65
N SER A 259 -33.70 -15.92 -11.14
CA SER A 259 -34.71 -16.98 -11.07
C SER A 259 -34.95 -17.52 -9.66
N MET A 260 -33.96 -17.45 -8.76
CA MET A 260 -34.17 -17.73 -7.34
C MET A 260 -35.11 -16.72 -6.66
N PHE A 261 -35.12 -15.46 -7.11
CA PHE A 261 -36.01 -14.41 -6.56
C PHE A 261 -37.32 -14.24 -7.34
N TRP A 262 -37.57 -15.07 -8.34
CA TRP A 262 -38.80 -14.98 -9.13
C TRP A 262 -39.96 -15.67 -8.41
N THR A 263 -41.02 -14.91 -8.15
CA THR A 263 -42.24 -15.37 -7.49
C THR A 263 -43.43 -15.34 -8.44
N ARG A 264 -44.37 -16.28 -8.26
CA ARG A 264 -45.69 -16.24 -8.90
C ARG A 264 -46.78 -16.07 -7.84
N ASP A 265 -47.80 -15.30 -8.15
CA ASP A 265 -48.97 -15.14 -7.28
C ASP A 265 -49.85 -16.39 -7.37
N LEU A 266 -50.06 -17.07 -6.23
CA LEU A 266 -50.86 -18.29 -6.16
C LEU A 266 -51.93 -18.16 -5.07
N PRO A 267 -53.23 -18.35 -5.38
CA PRO A 267 -54.26 -18.48 -4.35
C PRO A 267 -54.00 -19.73 -3.52
N LEU A 268 -53.68 -19.52 -2.25
CA LEU A 268 -53.51 -20.57 -1.26
C LEU A 268 -54.65 -20.54 -0.25
N THR A 269 -55.12 -21.72 0.14
CA THR A 269 -56.13 -21.88 1.18
C THR A 269 -55.50 -22.53 2.41
N VAL A 270 -55.71 -21.97 3.59
CA VAL A 270 -55.23 -22.57 4.85
C VAL A 270 -56.00 -23.84 5.13
N THR A 271 -55.31 -24.97 5.27
CA THR A 271 -55.93 -26.26 5.55
C THR A 271 -55.85 -26.68 7.00
N SER A 272 -54.75 -26.33 7.68
CA SER A 272 -54.57 -26.66 9.09
C SER A 272 -53.43 -25.88 9.73
N HIS A 273 -53.58 -25.60 11.02
CA HIS A 273 -52.54 -25.14 11.92
C HIS A 273 -51.74 -26.30 12.50
N SER A 274 -50.42 -26.15 12.59
CA SER A 274 -49.54 -27.03 13.36
C SER A 274 -48.56 -26.21 14.21
N TRP A 275 -48.18 -26.76 15.36
CA TRP A 275 -47.27 -26.11 16.29
C TRP A 275 -46.31 -27.12 16.93
N GLU A 276 -45.12 -26.64 17.29
CA GLU A 276 -44.12 -27.34 18.09
C GLU A 276 -43.64 -26.38 19.19
N ARG A 277 -43.76 -26.79 20.45
CA ARG A 277 -43.17 -26.09 21.60
C ARG A 277 -42.17 -26.99 22.30
N THR A 278 -41.03 -26.43 22.66
CA THR A 278 -39.93 -27.16 23.30
C THR A 278 -39.46 -26.47 24.57
N ILE A 279 -39.06 -27.26 25.55
CA ILE A 279 -38.39 -26.78 26.76
C ILE A 279 -37.07 -27.53 26.87
N ALA A 280 -35.95 -26.80 26.74
CA ALA A 280 -34.66 -27.38 27.03
C ALA A 280 -34.59 -27.72 28.52
N ILE A 281 -34.13 -28.92 28.85
CA ILE A 281 -33.78 -29.28 30.21
C ILE A 281 -32.26 -29.22 30.31
N GLU A 282 -31.79 -28.38 31.21
CA GLU A 282 -30.37 -28.23 31.48
C GLU A 282 -30.02 -29.04 32.71
N THR A 283 -28.88 -29.73 32.65
CA THR A 283 -28.28 -30.42 33.79
C THR A 283 -26.98 -29.71 34.15
N MET A 284 -26.75 -29.51 35.45
CA MET A 284 -25.47 -28.99 35.96
C MET A 284 -24.41 -30.07 35.76
N SER A 285 -23.50 -29.84 34.81
CA SER A 285 -22.49 -30.80 34.39
C SER A 285 -21.08 -30.23 34.57
N ALA A 286 -20.14 -31.12 34.87
CA ALA A 286 -18.72 -30.81 34.89
C ALA A 286 -18.21 -30.76 33.44
N VAL A 287 -17.82 -29.57 32.96
CA VAL A 287 -17.38 -29.36 31.58
C VAL A 287 -15.89 -29.00 31.56
N SER A 288 -15.12 -29.72 30.75
CA SER A 288 -13.72 -29.37 30.48
C SER A 288 -13.65 -28.17 29.54
N ASP A 289 -12.88 -27.16 29.91
CA ASP A 289 -12.71 -25.92 29.16
C ASP A 289 -11.27 -25.39 29.28
N SER A 290 -10.93 -24.37 28.51
CA SER A 290 -9.64 -23.71 28.59
C SER A 290 -9.74 -22.21 28.34
N ALA A 291 -8.92 -21.44 29.06
CA ALA A 291 -8.81 -20.00 28.90
C ALA A 291 -7.38 -19.56 29.21
N TRP A 292 -7.03 -18.32 28.85
CA TRP A 292 -5.86 -17.69 29.44
C TRP A 292 -6.03 -17.65 30.96
N CYS A 293 -4.96 -17.92 31.71
CA CYS A 293 -5.05 -18.07 33.15
C CYS A 293 -5.55 -16.79 33.86
N ASP A 294 -5.37 -15.61 33.25
CA ASP A 294 -5.91 -14.32 33.72
C ASP A 294 -7.44 -14.18 33.54
N SER A 295 -8.03 -15.04 32.72
CA SER A 295 -9.45 -15.03 32.32
C SER A 295 -10.21 -16.28 32.79
N MET A 296 -9.56 -17.13 33.59
CA MET A 296 -10.13 -18.36 34.11
C MET A 296 -11.25 -18.07 35.12
N PRO A 297 -12.42 -18.72 35.03
CA PRO A 297 -13.51 -18.50 35.97
C PRO A 297 -13.15 -19.01 37.38
N SER A 298 -13.61 -18.31 38.40
CA SER A 298 -13.29 -18.60 39.81
C SER A 298 -13.79 -19.95 40.33
N GLY A 299 -14.84 -20.51 39.72
CA GLY A 299 -15.39 -21.84 40.04
C GLY A 299 -14.71 -23.01 39.33
N ALA A 300 -13.60 -22.79 38.62
CA ALA A 300 -12.86 -23.83 37.93
C ALA A 300 -12.03 -24.70 38.90
N TYR A 301 -11.92 -25.99 38.60
CA TYR A 301 -11.12 -26.98 39.35
C TYR A 301 -10.39 -27.92 38.38
N GLY A 302 -9.51 -28.78 38.91
CA GLY A 302 -8.71 -29.69 38.08
C GLY A 302 -7.77 -28.96 37.11
N VAL A 303 -7.22 -27.82 37.54
CA VAL A 303 -6.47 -26.89 36.67
C VAL A 303 -5.10 -27.46 36.30
N SER A 304 -4.80 -27.48 35.01
CA SER A 304 -3.45 -27.67 34.48
C SER A 304 -3.03 -26.46 33.65
N ARG A 305 -1.73 -26.14 33.64
CA ARG A 305 -1.19 -24.95 32.97
C ARG A 305 -0.19 -25.34 31.90
N ARG A 306 -0.26 -24.70 30.74
CA ARG A 306 0.69 -24.86 29.64
C ARG A 306 1.03 -23.50 29.05
N ARG A 307 2.29 -23.33 28.67
CA ARG A 307 2.75 -22.10 28.01
C ARG A 307 2.47 -22.18 26.53
N GLU A 308 1.69 -21.25 26.00
CA GLU A 308 1.21 -21.24 24.62
C GLU A 308 1.27 -19.85 24.02
N GLU A 309 1.28 -19.78 22.69
CA GLU A 309 1.30 -18.50 21.98
C GLU A 309 -0.05 -17.80 22.11
N ARG A 310 -0.06 -16.60 22.69
CA ARG A 310 -1.26 -15.79 22.93
C ARG A 310 -1.57 -14.84 21.79
N SER A 311 -0.53 -14.23 21.25
CA SER A 311 -0.64 -13.23 20.20
C SER A 311 0.71 -13.03 19.52
N THR A 312 0.74 -12.25 18.45
CA THR A 312 1.99 -11.80 17.82
C THR A 312 2.18 -10.31 18.03
N LYS A 313 3.44 -9.88 18.18
CA LYS A 313 3.82 -8.48 18.24
C LYS A 313 4.59 -8.12 16.98
N LYS A 314 4.19 -7.04 16.31
CA LYS A 314 4.91 -6.49 15.15
C LYS A 314 6.10 -5.68 15.63
N ILE A 315 7.29 -6.11 15.23
CA ILE A 315 8.56 -5.44 15.53
C ILE A 315 9.12 -4.87 14.22
N PRO A 316 9.55 -3.59 14.20
CA PRO A 316 10.22 -3.02 13.04
C PRO A 316 11.44 -3.86 12.62
N ASP A 317 11.49 -4.21 11.34
CA ASP A 317 12.49 -5.10 10.72
C ASP A 317 13.08 -4.45 9.46
N GLY A 318 13.49 -3.19 9.60
CA GLY A 318 14.07 -2.40 8.52
C GLY A 318 13.03 -1.89 7.52
N GLU A 319 13.47 -1.64 6.29
CA GLU A 319 12.66 -1.05 5.22
C GLU A 319 12.91 -1.76 3.89
N GLU A 320 11.86 -1.91 3.10
CA GLU A 320 11.96 -2.33 1.70
C GLU A 320 11.85 -1.10 0.81
N CYS A 321 12.86 -0.87 -0.02
CA CYS A 321 12.92 0.31 -0.86
C CYS A 321 12.83 -0.04 -2.34
N SER A 322 12.00 0.70 -3.05
CA SER A 322 11.93 0.70 -4.50
C SER A 322 12.28 2.09 -5.06
N THR A 323 12.48 2.16 -6.37
CA THR A 323 12.65 3.42 -7.08
C THR A 323 11.45 3.70 -7.96
N ARG A 324 11.04 4.97 -8.03
CA ARG A 324 9.98 5.46 -8.90
C ARG A 324 10.50 6.62 -9.75
N ASP A 325 10.24 6.54 -11.04
CA ASP A 325 10.60 7.59 -11.99
C ASP A 325 9.44 8.57 -12.17
N VAL A 326 9.74 9.86 -12.07
CA VAL A 326 8.78 10.97 -12.13
C VAL A 326 9.19 11.92 -13.25
N ASP A 327 8.40 11.97 -14.31
CA ASP A 327 8.59 12.88 -15.45
C ASP A 327 8.40 14.34 -15.00
N ARG A 328 9.34 15.20 -15.38
CA ARG A 328 9.36 16.64 -15.04
C ARG A 328 8.79 17.52 -16.15
N GLY A 329 8.37 16.94 -17.27
CA GLY A 329 7.78 17.63 -18.42
C GLY A 329 8.78 18.36 -19.32
N ASN A 330 10.05 18.48 -18.93
CA ASN A 330 11.09 19.18 -19.69
C ASN A 330 12.00 18.25 -20.53
N GLY A 331 11.63 16.98 -20.66
CA GLY A 331 12.46 15.95 -21.28
C GLY A 331 13.43 15.26 -20.31
N THR A 332 13.31 15.54 -19.01
CA THR A 332 14.05 14.86 -17.93
C THR A 332 13.08 14.25 -16.91
N PHE A 333 13.56 13.30 -16.12
CA PHE A 333 12.82 12.69 -15.02
C PHE A 333 13.67 12.57 -13.75
N GLU A 334 12.99 12.62 -12.60
CA GLU A 334 13.59 12.36 -11.29
C GLU A 334 13.37 10.90 -10.91
N ARG A 335 14.43 10.21 -10.54
CA ARG A 335 14.33 8.90 -9.87
C ARG A 335 14.24 9.12 -8.38
N ARG A 336 13.10 8.79 -7.78
CA ARG A 336 12.87 8.92 -6.33
C ARG A 336 12.93 7.56 -5.67
N ARG A 337 13.53 7.50 -4.48
CA ARG A 337 13.51 6.31 -3.64
C ARG A 337 12.26 6.32 -2.75
N GLU A 338 11.48 5.25 -2.80
CA GLU A 338 10.32 5.04 -1.97
C GLU A 338 10.60 3.85 -1.05
N CYS A 339 10.69 4.10 0.26
CA CYS A 339 10.91 3.06 1.27
C CYS A 339 9.62 2.80 2.03
N LYS A 340 9.32 1.54 2.29
CA LYS A 340 8.22 1.09 3.13
C LYS A 340 8.77 0.35 4.35
N PRO A 341 8.27 0.61 5.57
CA PRO A 341 8.71 -0.12 6.74
C PRO A 341 8.34 -1.58 6.61
N LYS A 342 9.30 -2.45 6.94
CA LYS A 342 9.09 -3.88 7.05
C LYS A 342 8.95 -4.24 8.52
N TYR A 343 8.08 -5.19 8.81
CA TYR A 343 7.87 -5.69 10.16
C TYR A 343 8.07 -7.20 10.18
N ARG A 344 8.60 -7.72 11.28
CA ARG A 344 8.58 -9.13 11.60
C ARG A 344 7.65 -9.38 12.78
N GLU A 345 7.02 -10.53 12.79
CA GLU A 345 6.11 -10.94 13.86
C GLU A 345 6.89 -11.78 14.88
N GLU A 346 6.83 -11.37 16.15
CA GLU A 346 7.36 -12.16 17.26
C GLU A 346 6.22 -12.76 18.08
N PRO A 347 6.23 -14.07 18.37
CA PRO A 347 5.22 -14.70 19.21
C PRO A 347 5.32 -14.21 20.65
N VAL A 348 4.17 -13.87 21.23
CA VAL A 348 4.01 -13.50 22.64
C VAL A 348 3.37 -14.68 23.36
N TYR A 349 4.14 -15.34 24.21
CA TYR A 349 3.68 -16.50 24.98
C TYR A 349 3.06 -16.09 26.31
N ASP A 350 2.01 -16.80 26.70
CA ASP A 350 1.35 -16.67 28.00
C ASP A 350 0.89 -18.04 28.51
N ASP A 351 0.39 -18.09 29.75
CA ASP A 351 -0.09 -19.32 30.37
C ASP A 351 -1.56 -19.57 30.00
N ARG A 352 -1.79 -20.68 29.29
CA ARG A 352 -3.13 -21.22 29.05
C ARG A 352 -3.47 -22.22 30.15
N CYS A 353 -4.61 -22.01 30.80
CA CYS A 353 -5.17 -22.86 31.83
C CYS A 353 -6.23 -23.78 31.21
N TYR A 354 -6.09 -25.09 31.44
CA TYR A 354 -7.07 -26.12 31.11
C TYR A 354 -7.70 -26.61 32.42
N PHE A 355 -9.03 -26.61 32.49
CA PHE A 355 -9.73 -26.83 33.75
C PHE A 355 -11.10 -27.46 33.51
N THR A 356 -11.72 -27.92 34.59
CA THR A 356 -13.12 -28.32 34.62
C THR A 356 -13.92 -27.24 35.34
N VAL A 357 -15.10 -26.90 34.84
CA VAL A 357 -16.00 -25.93 35.47
C VAL A 357 -17.44 -26.43 35.39
N ASP A 358 -18.19 -26.24 36.46
CA ASP A 358 -19.59 -26.65 36.52
C ASP A 358 -20.45 -25.63 35.75
N ARG A 359 -21.15 -26.11 34.72
CA ARG A 359 -22.02 -25.31 33.85
C ARG A 359 -23.34 -26.02 33.61
N TRP A 360 -24.40 -25.23 33.47
CA TRP A 360 -25.67 -25.73 32.97
C TRP A 360 -25.54 -26.03 31.48
N THR A 361 -25.69 -27.30 31.13
CA THR A 361 -25.64 -27.80 29.76
C THR A 361 -26.98 -28.43 29.40
N VAL A 362 -27.49 -28.19 28.19
CA VAL A 362 -28.70 -28.85 27.71
C VAL A 362 -28.45 -30.36 27.64
N SER A 363 -29.18 -31.12 28.45
CA SER A 363 -29.08 -32.59 28.50
C SER A 363 -30.18 -33.27 27.69
N ARG A 364 -31.39 -32.70 27.71
CA ARG A 364 -32.52 -33.15 26.88
C ARG A 364 -33.42 -31.99 26.51
N THR A 365 -34.41 -32.25 25.65
CA THR A 365 -35.43 -31.28 25.26
C THR A 365 -36.78 -31.98 25.29
N GLU A 366 -37.68 -31.49 26.12
CA GLU A 366 -39.08 -31.94 26.12
C GLU A 366 -39.82 -31.23 24.99
N ARG A 367 -40.67 -31.96 24.27
CA ARG A 367 -41.37 -31.46 23.07
C ARG A 367 -42.85 -31.78 23.16
N ALA A 368 -43.67 -30.78 22.85
CA ALA A 368 -45.09 -30.96 22.56
C ALA A 368 -45.36 -30.49 21.13
N THR A 369 -46.20 -31.23 20.43
CA THR A 369 -46.65 -30.91 19.08
C THR A 369 -48.15 -31.12 19.00
N GLY A 370 -48.84 -30.29 18.22
CA GLY A 370 -50.28 -30.41 18.03
C GLY A 370 -50.75 -29.79 16.73
N THR A 371 -52.02 -30.03 16.42
CA THR A 371 -52.76 -29.38 15.34
C THR A 371 -53.81 -28.44 15.92
N GLY A 372 -54.20 -27.41 15.17
CA GLY A 372 -55.10 -26.37 15.66
C GLY A 372 -54.39 -25.29 16.47
N THR A 373 -55.14 -24.37 17.06
CA THR A 373 -54.61 -23.16 17.73
C THR A 373 -54.45 -23.32 19.24
N ASP A 374 -54.93 -24.41 19.83
CA ASP A 374 -54.76 -24.72 21.25
C ASP A 374 -53.34 -25.24 21.48
N CYS A 375 -52.45 -24.34 21.89
CA CYS A 375 -51.03 -24.64 22.06
C CYS A 375 -50.71 -24.93 23.53
N GLU A 376 -50.20 -26.12 23.80
CA GLU A 376 -49.80 -26.53 25.14
C GLU A 376 -48.27 -26.56 25.25
N TRP A 377 -47.75 -26.36 26.46
CA TRP A 377 -46.33 -26.60 26.74
C TRP A 377 -46.12 -28.08 27.10
N PRO A 378 -44.99 -28.70 26.71
CA PRO A 378 -44.69 -30.07 27.10
C PRO A 378 -44.67 -30.21 28.62
N VAL A 379 -45.22 -31.32 29.10
CA VAL A 379 -45.17 -31.67 30.52
C VAL A 379 -43.74 -32.03 30.88
N VAL A 380 -43.14 -31.24 31.76
CA VAL A 380 -41.81 -31.53 32.30
C VAL A 380 -41.98 -32.38 33.55
N GLY A 381 -41.38 -33.57 33.56
CA GLY A 381 -41.37 -34.46 34.72
C GLY A 381 -40.63 -33.86 35.93
N ALA A 382 -40.61 -34.59 37.04
CA ALA A 382 -39.91 -34.15 38.26
C ALA A 382 -38.42 -33.91 37.98
N LEU A 383 -37.97 -32.67 38.16
CA LEU A 383 -36.58 -32.28 38.00
C LEU A 383 -35.83 -32.38 39.32
N ARG A 384 -34.57 -32.79 39.27
CA ARG A 384 -33.69 -32.80 40.45
C ARG A 384 -33.26 -31.36 40.80
N GLY A 385 -33.98 -30.70 41.70
CA GLY A 385 -33.67 -29.34 42.11
C GLY A 385 -32.30 -29.18 42.79
N GLY A 386 -31.78 -27.94 42.82
CA GLY A 386 -30.53 -27.56 43.48
C GLY A 386 -29.51 -26.94 42.53
N SER A 387 -28.26 -26.81 43.00
CA SER A 387 -27.14 -26.24 42.25
C SER A 387 -25.91 -27.15 42.19
N SER A 388 -26.01 -28.38 42.70
CA SER A 388 -24.94 -29.38 42.65
C SER A 388 -24.89 -30.08 41.29
N LEU A 389 -23.78 -30.75 40.99
CA LEU A 389 -23.68 -31.63 39.83
C LEU A 389 -24.85 -32.62 39.75
N GLY A 390 -25.39 -32.76 38.55
CA GLY A 390 -26.58 -33.56 38.25
C GLY A 390 -27.91 -32.92 38.64
N ALA A 391 -27.93 -31.70 39.19
CA ALA A 391 -29.18 -30.93 39.32
C ALA A 391 -29.73 -30.60 37.93
N GLU A 392 -31.05 -30.51 37.81
CA GLU A 392 -31.77 -30.21 36.59
C GLU A 392 -32.61 -28.95 36.73
N ARG A 393 -32.72 -28.18 35.65
CA ARG A 393 -33.63 -27.02 35.56
C ARG A 393 -34.21 -26.89 34.16
N GLN A 394 -35.32 -26.16 34.05
CA GLN A 394 -35.80 -25.69 32.76
C GLN A 394 -34.86 -24.60 32.23
N GLY A 395 -34.36 -24.80 31.02
CA GLY A 395 -33.57 -23.83 30.26
C GLY A 395 -34.44 -23.04 29.28
N ALA A 396 -33.87 -22.72 28.12
CA ALA A 396 -34.56 -21.96 27.09
C ALA A 396 -35.82 -22.68 26.57
N LYS A 397 -36.89 -21.90 26.38
CA LYS A 397 -38.11 -22.33 25.70
C LYS A 397 -38.01 -22.02 24.20
N GLY A 398 -38.45 -22.94 23.36
CA GLY A 398 -38.54 -22.78 21.92
C GLY A 398 -39.96 -22.96 21.43
N GLU A 399 -40.30 -22.26 20.35
CA GLU A 399 -41.61 -22.35 19.73
C GLU A 399 -41.50 -22.22 18.21
N LYS A 400 -42.32 -22.99 17.51
CA LYS A 400 -42.46 -22.94 16.06
C LYS A 400 -43.93 -23.12 15.72
N TYR A 401 -44.43 -22.23 14.88
CA TYR A 401 -45.82 -22.26 14.42
C TYR A 401 -45.84 -22.29 12.90
N GLU A 402 -46.63 -23.19 12.36
CA GLU A 402 -46.65 -23.49 10.93
C GLU A 402 -48.09 -23.65 10.41
N LEU A 403 -48.37 -23.08 9.25
CA LEU A 403 -49.64 -23.26 8.54
C LEU A 403 -49.42 -24.21 7.37
N SER A 404 -50.25 -25.25 7.28
CA SER A 404 -50.38 -26.04 6.06
C SER A 404 -51.36 -25.34 5.11
N LEU A 405 -50.94 -25.16 3.88
CA LEU A 405 -51.67 -24.45 2.84
C LEU A 405 -51.86 -25.36 1.64
N LYS A 406 -53.00 -25.28 0.97
CA LYS A 406 -53.26 -25.99 -0.30
C LYS A 406 -53.43 -24.98 -1.42
N GLY A 407 -52.62 -25.13 -2.46
CA GLY A 407 -52.75 -24.36 -3.69
C GLY A 407 -53.80 -24.94 -4.62
N GLU A 408 -54.35 -24.09 -5.49
CA GLU A 408 -55.24 -24.53 -6.58
C GLU A 408 -54.52 -25.40 -7.62
N ASP A 409 -53.18 -25.39 -7.63
CA ASP A 409 -52.36 -26.32 -8.40
C ASP A 409 -52.28 -27.73 -7.77
N GLY A 410 -53.02 -27.98 -6.70
CA GLY A 410 -53.13 -29.26 -6.01
C GLY A 410 -51.97 -29.57 -5.06
N LYS A 411 -50.98 -28.68 -4.93
CA LYS A 411 -49.80 -28.87 -4.07
C LYS A 411 -50.02 -28.34 -2.66
N THR A 412 -49.29 -28.91 -1.71
CA THR A 412 -49.26 -28.46 -0.31
C THR A 412 -48.04 -27.58 -0.08
N TYR A 413 -48.25 -26.47 0.63
CA TYR A 413 -47.24 -25.51 1.02
C TYR A 413 -47.25 -25.34 2.54
N SER A 414 -46.14 -24.86 3.08
CA SER A 414 -45.96 -24.71 4.51
C SER A 414 -45.47 -23.30 4.85
N CYS A 415 -46.08 -22.67 5.84
CA CYS A 415 -45.75 -21.31 6.25
C CYS A 415 -45.40 -21.18 7.72
N LYS A 416 -44.14 -20.85 8.01
CA LYS A 416 -43.66 -20.57 9.37
C LYS A 416 -43.92 -19.12 9.73
N LEU A 417 -44.60 -18.89 10.85
CA LEU A 417 -45.07 -17.58 11.26
C LEU A 417 -44.80 -17.34 12.75
N PRO A 418 -44.64 -16.06 13.18
CA PRO A 418 -44.73 -15.70 14.59
C PRO A 418 -46.12 -16.06 15.15
N GLU A 419 -46.20 -16.47 16.42
CA GLU A 419 -47.46 -16.93 17.06
C GLU A 419 -48.61 -15.94 16.84
N ALA A 420 -48.35 -14.65 17.04
CA ALA A 420 -49.34 -13.60 16.94
C ALA A 420 -50.01 -13.55 15.55
N LYS A 421 -49.23 -13.69 14.46
CA LYS A 421 -49.79 -13.74 13.10
C LYS A 421 -50.48 -15.08 12.85
N TRP A 422 -49.84 -16.18 13.24
CA TRP A 422 -50.35 -17.53 13.03
C TRP A 422 -51.74 -17.75 13.63
N ARG A 423 -52.01 -17.20 14.82
CA ARG A 423 -53.34 -17.26 15.49
C ARG A 423 -54.43 -16.46 14.78
N THR A 424 -54.08 -15.39 14.08
CA THR A 424 -55.06 -14.52 13.41
C THR A 424 -55.58 -15.09 12.10
N VAL A 425 -54.83 -16.00 11.49
CA VAL A 425 -55.21 -16.64 10.23
C VAL A 425 -56.16 -17.80 10.54
N ALA A 426 -57.39 -17.74 10.03
CA ALA A 426 -58.39 -18.79 10.21
C ALA A 426 -58.20 -19.94 9.21
N ASP A 427 -58.57 -21.16 9.61
CA ASP A 427 -58.69 -22.28 8.68
C ASP A 427 -59.71 -21.97 7.57
N GLY A 428 -59.43 -22.40 6.35
CA GLY A 428 -60.22 -22.07 5.16
C GLY A 428 -60.00 -20.64 4.62
N HIS A 429 -59.20 -19.81 5.29
CA HIS A 429 -58.83 -18.50 4.77
C HIS A 429 -58.08 -18.64 3.44
N LYS A 430 -58.54 -17.93 2.42
CA LYS A 430 -57.98 -17.97 1.07
C LYS A 430 -57.30 -16.64 0.76
N LYS A 431 -56.01 -16.68 0.45
CA LYS A 431 -55.22 -15.50 0.13
C LYS A 431 -54.30 -15.78 -1.05
N VAL A 432 -54.19 -14.80 -1.94
CA VAL A 432 -53.19 -14.83 -3.01
C VAL A 432 -51.88 -14.33 -2.43
N ILE A 433 -50.88 -15.20 -2.35
CA ILE A 433 -49.54 -14.83 -1.88
C ILE A 433 -48.47 -15.24 -2.91
N PRO A 434 -47.34 -14.51 -2.97
CA PRO A 434 -46.24 -14.87 -3.85
C PRO A 434 -45.57 -16.17 -3.37
N VAL A 435 -45.32 -17.07 -4.32
CA VAL A 435 -44.59 -18.33 -4.10
C VAL A 435 -43.40 -18.38 -5.04
N GLY A 436 -42.21 -18.66 -4.51
CA GLY A 436 -40.99 -18.79 -5.31
C GLY A 436 -41.15 -19.87 -6.39
N VAL A 437 -40.92 -19.50 -7.66
CA VAL A 437 -41.12 -20.41 -8.81
C VAL A 437 -40.16 -21.61 -8.74
N ILE A 438 -38.94 -21.40 -8.24
CA ILE A 438 -37.92 -22.45 -8.08
C ILE A 438 -38.02 -23.12 -6.70
N THR A 439 -38.06 -22.33 -5.62
CA THR A 439 -38.00 -22.86 -4.25
C THR A 439 -39.31 -23.48 -3.79
N SER A 440 -40.42 -23.17 -4.46
CA SER A 440 -41.78 -23.48 -3.99
C SER A 440 -42.07 -22.97 -2.58
N ALA A 441 -41.29 -22.00 -2.09
CA ALA A 441 -41.44 -21.42 -0.77
C ALA A 441 -42.44 -20.24 -0.83
N PRO A 442 -43.54 -20.26 -0.05
CA PRO A 442 -44.45 -19.14 0.06
C PRO A 442 -43.85 -17.96 0.85
N GLU A 443 -44.15 -16.72 0.45
CA GLU A 443 -43.83 -15.52 1.21
C GLU A 443 -44.82 -15.33 2.37
N CYS A 444 -44.59 -16.03 3.47
CA CYS A 444 -45.53 -16.15 4.57
C CYS A 444 -45.89 -14.84 5.27
N ASP A 445 -45.04 -13.81 5.19
CA ASP A 445 -45.36 -12.51 5.79
C ASP A 445 -46.53 -11.77 5.15
N LYS A 446 -46.97 -12.20 3.96
CA LYS A 446 -48.09 -11.64 3.19
C LYS A 446 -49.43 -12.36 3.40
N LEU A 447 -49.48 -13.35 4.30
CA LEU A 447 -50.70 -14.08 4.67
C LEU A 447 -51.66 -13.25 5.52
#